data_AF-A0A9D2KG07-F1
#
_entry.id   AF-A0A9D2KG07-F1
#
_cell.length_a   1.000
_cell.length_b   1.000
_cell.length_c   1.000
_cell.angle_alpha   90.00
_cell.angle_beta   90.00
_cell.angle_gamma   90.00
#
_symmetry.space_group_name_H-M   'P 1'
#
loop_
_entity.id
_entity.type
_entity.pdbx_description
1 polymer ?
#
loop_
_entity_poly.entity_id
_entity_poly.type
_entity_poly.pdbx_seq_one_letter_code
_entity_poly.pdbx_strand_id
1 'polypeptide(L)'
;RSETQSEHIRRTTRDNREFDGSHTDSNPGGGGTAHHGPTGGGRGDGHGTPGHSSSGDTSTGVGLDPRPRGHANPEWLNKRLADPDLPFWRRRIAEGQEFNYDNHYRYPENEVRTSDGRYLDSYNPPTEIVSRKHTQLDEVKPETAKRYLDEIRNKYWPGTGLPGGRELRGQPYLEVPSQSGPIPREVIEYANSFDPPIIIRDPSGHEYN
;
A
#
# COMPACT_ATOMS: atom_id res chain seq x y z
N ARG A 1 -19.31 -19.09 14.83
CA ARG A 1 -19.66 -19.45 13.45
C ARG A 1 -18.82 -18.54 12.58
N SER A 2 -17.68 -19.02 12.09
CA SER A 2 -16.65 -18.19 11.48
C SER A 2 -17.04 -17.87 10.04
N GLU A 3 -17.41 -16.61 9.77
CA GLU A 3 -17.51 -16.11 8.39
C GLU A 3 -16.10 -16.01 7.83
N THR A 4 -15.90 -16.58 6.64
CA THR A 4 -14.61 -16.50 5.94
C THR A 4 -14.44 -15.09 5.36
N GLN A 5 -13.20 -14.63 5.23
CA GLN A 5 -12.89 -13.32 4.61
C GLN A 5 -13.56 -13.17 3.23
N SER A 6 -13.70 -14.28 2.50
CA SER A 6 -14.44 -14.38 1.23
C SER A 6 -15.95 -14.15 1.33
N GLU A 7 -16.60 -14.48 2.46
CA GLU A 7 -18.03 -14.22 2.69
C GLU A 7 -18.32 -12.76 3.04
N HIS A 8 -17.40 -12.10 3.75
CA HIS A 8 -17.55 -10.66 4.03
C HIS A 8 -17.49 -9.85 2.74
N ILE A 9 -16.59 -10.22 1.82
CA ILE A 9 -16.44 -9.56 0.52
C ILE A 9 -17.69 -9.77 -0.36
N ARG A 10 -18.25 -11.00 -0.40
CA ARG A 10 -19.46 -11.34 -1.20
C ARG A 10 -20.73 -10.57 -0.85
N ARG A 11 -20.92 -10.12 0.40
CA ARG A 11 -22.08 -9.26 0.75
C ARG A 11 -21.94 -7.83 0.22
N THR A 12 -20.72 -7.37 -0.06
CA THR A 12 -20.43 -5.96 -0.34
C THR A 12 -20.50 -5.58 -1.83
N THR A 13 -20.53 -6.55 -2.75
CA THR A 13 -20.51 -6.29 -4.21
C THR A 13 -21.83 -5.70 -4.75
N ARG A 14 -22.95 -5.78 -4.02
CA ARG A 14 -24.25 -5.27 -4.49
C ARG A 14 -24.39 -3.74 -4.45
N ASP A 15 -23.64 -3.05 -3.59
CA ASP A 15 -23.68 -1.59 -3.43
C ASP A 15 -22.46 -0.86 -4.04
N ASN A 16 -21.61 -1.58 -4.78
CA ASN A 16 -20.28 -1.16 -5.22
C ASN A 16 -20.23 -0.17 -6.41
N ARG A 17 -21.22 0.71 -6.52
CA ARG A 17 -21.16 1.83 -7.47
C ARG A 17 -20.43 2.99 -6.79
N GLU A 18 -19.21 3.26 -7.22
CA GLU A 18 -18.52 4.57 -7.11
C GLU A 18 -17.72 4.89 -5.83
N PHE A 19 -17.12 3.91 -5.14
CA PHE A 19 -16.09 4.23 -4.13
C PHE A 19 -14.67 3.93 -4.63
N ASP A 20 -14.04 4.93 -5.23
CA ASP A 20 -12.62 4.92 -5.57
C ASP A 20 -11.83 5.25 -4.30
N GLY A 21 -11.41 4.23 -3.56
CA GLY A 21 -10.68 4.34 -2.29
C GLY A 21 -9.31 5.03 -2.38
N SER A 22 -9.03 5.74 -3.48
CA SER A 22 -7.80 6.48 -3.75
C SER A 22 -7.87 7.97 -3.38
N HIS A 23 -8.87 8.41 -2.61
CA HIS A 23 -8.80 9.76 -2.04
C HIS A 23 -7.66 9.82 -1.02
N THR A 24 -6.51 10.28 -1.51
CA THR A 24 -5.45 10.88 -0.68
C THR A 24 -6.02 12.15 -0.06
N ASP A 25 -6.87 12.00 0.96
CA ASP A 25 -7.10 13.08 1.90
C ASP A 25 -5.77 13.31 2.60
N SER A 26 -5.10 14.36 2.15
CA SER A 26 -3.93 14.92 2.81
C SER A 26 -4.22 15.04 4.30
N ASN A 27 -3.33 14.47 5.10
CA ASN A 27 -3.35 14.54 6.55
C ASN A 27 -3.66 15.99 7.02
N PRO A 28 -4.76 16.25 7.77
CA PRO A 28 -5.00 17.58 8.30
C PRO A 28 -4.14 17.78 9.55
N GLY A 29 -3.10 18.62 9.43
CA GLY A 29 -2.56 19.46 10.50
C GLY A 29 -2.11 18.77 11.81
N GLY A 30 -0.81 18.49 11.91
CA GLY A 30 -0.10 18.45 13.19
C GLY A 30 0.69 19.74 13.37
N GLY A 31 0.10 20.72 14.05
CA GLY A 31 0.75 21.96 14.46
C GLY A 31 1.96 21.71 15.36
N GLY A 32 2.96 22.59 15.24
CA GLY A 32 4.31 22.34 15.73
C GLY A 32 4.52 22.40 17.23
N THR A 33 5.71 21.97 17.62
CA THR A 33 6.50 22.60 18.68
C THR A 33 7.98 22.46 18.32
N ALA A 34 8.65 23.60 18.22
CA ALA A 34 10.10 23.68 18.21
C ALA A 34 10.61 23.25 19.59
N HIS A 35 11.59 22.34 19.65
CA HIS A 35 12.37 22.13 20.86
C HIS A 35 13.87 22.07 20.56
N HIS A 36 14.55 22.95 21.26
CA HIS A 36 15.97 23.25 21.24
C HIS A 36 16.81 22.04 21.69
N GLY A 37 17.92 21.77 21.00
CA GLY A 37 19.00 20.95 21.53
C GLY A 37 19.70 21.66 22.70
N PRO A 38 20.31 20.89 23.62
CA PRO A 38 21.77 20.87 23.56
C PRO A 38 22.43 19.52 23.85
N THR A 39 23.72 19.54 23.51
CA THR A 39 24.85 18.62 23.67
C THR A 39 25.05 17.99 25.07
N GLY A 40 25.71 16.82 25.11
CA GLY A 40 26.51 16.37 26.26
C GLY A 40 26.58 14.84 26.42
N GLY A 41 27.80 14.28 26.46
CA GLY A 41 28.06 12.84 26.48
C GLY A 41 28.16 12.18 27.86
N GLY A 42 28.56 10.90 27.90
CA GLY A 42 28.93 10.21 29.14
C GLY A 42 28.65 8.70 29.13
N ARG A 43 29.68 7.92 29.47
CA ARG A 43 29.79 6.45 29.48
C ARG A 43 29.07 5.79 30.68
N GLY A 44 28.78 4.49 30.61
CA GLY A 44 28.52 3.65 31.80
C GLY A 44 28.01 2.23 31.51
N ASP A 45 28.70 1.25 32.09
CA ASP A 45 28.70 -0.19 31.83
C ASP A 45 27.50 -1.04 32.33
N GLY A 46 27.30 -2.17 31.65
CA GLY A 46 27.08 -3.54 32.18
C GLY A 46 26.00 -3.84 33.24
N HIS A 47 25.07 -4.75 32.90
CA HIS A 47 24.82 -6.07 33.55
C HIS A 47 23.37 -6.58 33.34
N GLY A 48 23.25 -7.86 32.97
CA GLY A 48 22.20 -8.77 33.48
C GLY A 48 20.97 -9.06 32.61
N THR A 49 21.01 -10.15 31.84
CA THR A 49 19.82 -10.97 31.51
C THR A 49 19.35 -11.76 32.75
N PRO A 50 18.05 -11.97 32.94
CA PRO A 50 17.38 -13.21 32.46
C PRO A 50 16.01 -12.89 31.84
N GLY A 51 15.44 -13.62 30.88
CA GLY A 51 15.10 -15.04 30.94
C GLY A 51 13.58 -15.19 30.77
N HIS A 52 13.14 -15.44 29.53
CA HIS A 52 11.94 -16.15 29.05
C HIS A 52 10.62 -16.10 29.85
N SER A 53 9.57 -15.62 29.20
CA SER A 53 8.25 -16.28 29.14
C SER A 53 7.52 -15.82 27.89
N SER A 54 7.69 -16.58 26.82
CA SER A 54 6.96 -16.48 25.57
C SER A 54 5.61 -17.19 25.71
N SER A 55 4.54 -16.41 25.57
CA SER A 55 3.19 -16.87 25.22
C SER A 55 2.79 -15.91 24.10
N GLY A 56 2.75 -16.30 22.83
CA GLY A 56 2.07 -17.46 22.30
C GLY A 56 0.68 -17.01 21.87
N ASP A 57 0.60 -16.23 20.79
CA ASP A 57 -0.59 -16.22 19.95
C ASP A 57 -0.15 -16.13 18.49
N THR A 58 -0.56 -17.14 17.74
CA THR A 58 -0.18 -17.41 16.35
C THR A 58 -1.41 -17.11 15.51
N SER A 59 -1.53 -15.89 15.00
CA SER A 59 -2.50 -15.64 13.94
C SER A 59 -1.89 -16.08 12.61
N THR A 60 -2.51 -17.12 12.08
CA THR A 60 -2.13 -17.81 10.86
C THR A 60 -2.49 -16.92 9.67
N GLY A 61 -1.49 -16.34 9.01
CA GLY A 61 -1.61 -15.62 7.75
C GLY A 61 -0.57 -16.16 6.76
N VAL A 62 -1.05 -16.75 5.67
CA VAL A 62 -0.30 -17.24 4.51
C VAL A 62 0.99 -16.46 4.19
N GLY A 63 2.14 -17.14 4.31
CA GLY A 63 3.31 -17.01 3.43
C GLY A 63 3.90 -15.64 3.09
N LEU A 64 3.71 -14.61 3.93
CA LEU A 64 4.41 -13.33 3.80
C LEU A 64 5.50 -13.28 4.87
N ASP A 65 6.73 -12.90 4.48
CA ASP A 65 7.83 -12.73 5.43
C ASP A 65 7.38 -11.89 6.64
N PRO A 66 7.70 -12.28 7.89
CA PRO A 66 7.32 -11.53 9.07
C PRO A 66 7.82 -10.09 8.94
N ARG A 67 6.92 -9.12 9.05
CA ARG A 67 7.26 -7.70 8.92
C ARG A 67 8.42 -7.35 9.86
N PRO A 68 9.44 -6.59 9.40
CA PRO A 68 10.51 -6.17 10.29
C PRO A 68 9.94 -5.36 11.45
N ARG A 69 10.47 -5.60 12.66
CA ARG A 69 10.07 -4.85 13.86
C ARG A 69 10.36 -3.36 13.63
N GLY A 70 9.32 -2.53 13.54
CA GLY A 70 9.43 -1.09 13.29
C GLY A 70 8.49 -0.55 12.19
N HIS A 71 7.88 -1.42 11.38
CA HIS A 71 6.94 -1.02 10.31
C HIS A 71 5.48 -1.32 10.68
N ALA A 72 5.14 -1.14 11.96
CA ALA A 72 3.77 -1.34 12.44
C ALA A 72 2.87 -0.20 11.93
N ASN A 73 1.61 -0.54 11.67
CA ASN A 73 0.57 0.45 11.44
C ASN A 73 0.54 1.45 12.61
N PRO A 74 0.37 2.75 12.34
CA PRO A 74 0.30 3.73 13.41
C PRO A 74 -0.92 3.46 14.30
N GLU A 75 -0.81 3.79 15.60
CA GLU A 75 -1.85 3.55 16.60
C GLU A 75 -3.24 4.06 16.19
N TRP A 76 -3.30 5.22 15.53
CA TRP A 76 -4.58 5.77 15.06
C TRP A 76 -5.25 4.90 13.99
N LEU A 77 -4.46 4.22 13.15
CA LEU A 77 -4.95 3.33 12.10
C LEU A 77 -5.44 2.01 12.71
N ASN A 78 -4.66 1.43 13.64
CA ASN A 78 -5.08 0.25 14.41
C ASN A 78 -6.39 0.50 15.15
N LYS A 79 -6.49 1.65 15.84
CA LYS A 79 -7.71 2.06 16.54
C LYS A 79 -8.91 2.22 15.60
N ARG A 80 -8.69 2.79 14.40
CA ARG A 80 -9.74 2.93 13.39
C ARG A 80 -10.22 1.58 12.88
N LEU A 81 -9.31 0.66 12.56
CA LEU A 81 -9.66 -0.67 12.06
C LEU A 81 -10.38 -1.53 13.11
N ALA A 82 -10.02 -1.35 14.39
CA ALA A 82 -10.63 -2.04 15.52
C ALA A 82 -12.04 -1.53 15.88
N ASP A 83 -12.47 -0.39 15.35
CA ASP A 83 -13.81 0.16 15.60
C ASP A 83 -14.87 -0.68 14.87
N PRO A 84 -15.75 -1.41 15.56
CA PRO A 84 -16.77 -2.25 14.91
C PRO A 84 -17.84 -1.41 14.19
N ASP A 85 -18.06 -0.17 14.63
CA ASP A 85 -19.10 0.72 14.12
C ASP A 85 -18.59 1.62 12.96
N LEU A 86 -17.36 1.39 12.50
CA LEU A 86 -16.77 2.16 11.41
C LEU A 86 -17.60 2.00 10.13
N PRO A 87 -18.12 3.09 9.53
CA PRO A 87 -18.87 3.03 8.29
C PRO A 87 -18.08 2.32 7.19
N PHE A 88 -18.75 1.52 6.36
CA PHE A 88 -18.09 0.66 5.37
C PHE A 88 -17.10 1.42 4.47
N TRP A 89 -17.45 2.63 4.03
CA TRP A 89 -16.59 3.45 3.17
C TRP A 89 -15.33 3.94 3.91
N ARG A 90 -15.43 4.23 5.21
CA ARG A 90 -14.26 4.56 6.05
C ARG A 90 -13.41 3.34 6.35
N ARG A 91 -14.03 2.17 6.50
CA ARG A 91 -13.32 0.91 6.66
C ARG A 91 -12.48 0.59 5.43
N ARG A 92 -13.05 0.74 4.22
CA ARG A 92 -12.32 0.59 2.95
C ARG A 92 -11.11 1.52 2.84
N ILE A 93 -11.25 2.79 3.25
CA ILE A 93 -10.10 3.72 3.31
C ILE A 93 -9.03 3.19 4.27
N ALA A 94 -9.43 2.78 5.47
CA ALA A 94 -8.48 2.29 6.49
C ALA A 94 -7.76 1.01 6.03
N GLU A 95 -8.47 0.08 5.39
CA GLU A 95 -7.89 -1.14 4.81
C GLU A 95 -6.90 -0.80 3.67
N GLY A 96 -7.21 0.19 2.84
CA GLY A 96 -6.28 0.68 1.83
C GLY A 96 -5.03 1.33 2.44
N GLN A 97 -5.19 2.09 3.53
CA GLN A 97 -4.08 2.66 4.29
C GLN A 97 -3.21 1.57 4.90
N GLU A 98 -3.82 0.56 5.52
CA GLU A 98 -3.14 -0.61 6.05
C GLU A 98 -2.35 -1.33 4.96
N PHE A 99 -2.96 -1.66 3.83
CA PHE A 99 -2.26 -2.26 2.70
C PHE A 99 -1.04 -1.44 2.24
N ASN A 100 -1.12 -0.12 2.29
CA ASN A 100 0.01 0.75 2.00
C ASN A 100 1.12 0.66 3.07
N TYR A 101 0.79 0.81 4.35
CA TYR A 101 1.77 0.71 5.45
C TYR A 101 2.44 -0.67 5.49
N ASP A 102 1.67 -1.72 5.24
CA ASP A 102 2.11 -3.12 5.21
C ASP A 102 3.19 -3.38 4.17
N ASN A 103 3.29 -2.55 3.14
CA ASN A 103 4.22 -2.75 2.03
C ASN A 103 5.32 -1.69 1.95
N HIS A 104 5.30 -0.64 2.77
CA HIS A 104 6.31 0.42 2.74
C HIS A 104 7.74 -0.09 2.94
N TYR A 105 7.94 -1.09 3.80
CA TYR A 105 9.28 -1.62 4.10
C TYR A 105 9.96 -2.30 2.89
N ARG A 106 9.20 -2.63 1.85
CA ARG A 106 9.70 -3.31 0.64
C ARG A 106 10.43 -2.36 -0.31
N TYR A 107 10.26 -1.05 -0.12
CA TYR A 107 10.73 -0.03 -1.05
C TYR A 107 11.62 1.00 -0.35
N PRO A 108 12.67 1.49 -1.02
CA PRO A 108 13.58 2.48 -0.45
C PRO A 108 12.96 3.89 -0.39
N GLU A 109 12.10 4.25 -1.34
CA GLU A 109 11.37 5.52 -1.36
C GLU A 109 9.85 5.23 -1.34
N ASN A 110 9.12 5.85 -0.41
CA ASN A 110 7.65 5.77 -0.31
C ASN A 110 7.05 7.17 -0.32
N GLU A 111 5.78 7.29 -0.74
CA GLU A 111 5.08 8.57 -0.85
C GLU A 111 5.90 9.61 -1.64
N VAL A 112 6.41 9.19 -2.80
CA VAL A 112 7.31 10.01 -3.63
C VAL A 112 6.53 11.12 -4.30
N ARG A 113 6.84 12.36 -3.93
CA ARG A 113 6.22 13.56 -4.51
C ARG A 113 6.80 13.85 -5.90
N THR A 114 5.96 13.91 -6.92
CA THR A 114 6.30 14.38 -8.27
C THR A 114 6.36 15.90 -8.32
N SER A 115 7.02 16.46 -9.34
CA SER A 115 7.18 17.91 -9.50
C SER A 115 5.87 18.67 -9.66
N ASP A 116 4.82 18.01 -10.16
CA ASP A 116 3.47 18.55 -10.27
C ASP A 116 2.62 18.41 -8.98
N GLY A 117 3.22 17.89 -7.91
CA GLY A 117 2.61 17.81 -6.58
C GLY A 117 1.78 16.55 -6.31
N ARG A 118 1.81 15.54 -7.18
CA ARG A 118 1.18 14.23 -6.94
C ARG A 118 2.11 13.34 -6.12
N TYR A 119 1.57 12.24 -5.59
CA TYR A 119 2.32 11.28 -4.79
C TYR A 119 2.23 9.90 -5.42
N LEU A 120 3.38 9.30 -5.71
CA LEU A 120 3.53 7.90 -6.06
C LEU A 120 3.65 7.08 -4.77
N ASP A 121 3.02 5.92 -4.71
CA ASP A 121 3.01 5.09 -3.50
C ASP A 121 4.42 4.64 -3.10
N SER A 122 5.16 4.04 -4.04
CA SER A 122 6.52 3.56 -3.79
C SER A 122 7.40 3.63 -5.04
N TYR A 123 8.71 3.80 -4.84
CA TYR A 123 9.70 3.88 -5.90
C TYR A 123 10.97 3.13 -5.48
N ASN A 124 11.42 2.22 -6.35
CA ASN A 124 12.72 1.58 -6.23
C ASN A 124 13.62 2.07 -7.37
N PRO A 125 14.36 3.18 -7.20
CA PRO A 125 15.17 3.74 -8.27
C PRO A 125 16.35 2.82 -8.62
N PRO A 126 16.68 2.66 -9.91
CA PRO A 126 15.99 3.17 -11.11
C PRO A 126 15.06 2.11 -11.77
N THR A 127 14.62 1.10 -11.00
CA THR A 127 14.06 -0.15 -11.53
C THR A 127 12.54 -0.23 -11.51
N GLU A 128 11.85 0.28 -10.49
CA GLU A 128 10.42 0.04 -10.30
C GLU A 128 9.66 1.31 -9.89
N ILE A 129 8.56 1.58 -10.58
CA ILE A 129 7.59 2.63 -10.26
C ILE A 129 6.30 1.94 -9.83
N VAL A 130 5.90 2.08 -8.57
CA VAL A 130 4.82 1.26 -8.00
C VAL A 130 3.68 2.13 -7.52
N SER A 131 2.50 1.95 -8.13
CA SER A 131 1.23 2.44 -7.56
C SER A 131 0.43 1.26 -7.03
N ARG A 132 -0.19 1.45 -5.87
CA ARG A 132 -0.94 0.42 -5.15
C ARG A 132 -2.45 0.66 -5.23
N LYS A 133 -3.20 -0.42 -5.33
CA LYS A 133 -4.67 -0.40 -5.22
C LYS A 133 -5.13 -1.59 -4.39
N HIS A 134 -5.83 -1.32 -3.29
CA HIS A 134 -6.40 -2.35 -2.43
C HIS A 134 -7.74 -2.87 -2.99
N THR A 135 -7.68 -3.60 -4.09
CA THR A 135 -8.85 -4.06 -4.87
C THR A 135 -8.64 -5.46 -5.44
N GLN A 136 -9.69 -6.30 -5.40
CA GLN A 136 -9.79 -7.52 -6.19
C GLN A 136 -10.31 -7.15 -7.59
N LEU A 137 -9.47 -7.31 -8.62
CA LEU A 137 -9.73 -6.81 -9.97
C LEU A 137 -10.82 -7.59 -10.70
N ASP A 138 -11.10 -8.82 -10.27
CA ASP A 138 -12.23 -9.64 -10.73
C ASP A 138 -13.58 -9.23 -10.11
N GLU A 139 -13.57 -8.41 -9.05
CA GLU A 139 -14.78 -7.93 -8.36
C GLU A 139 -15.22 -6.53 -8.79
N VAL A 140 -14.40 -5.85 -9.61
CA VAL A 140 -14.74 -4.54 -10.19
C VAL A 140 -15.02 -4.68 -11.68
N LYS A 141 -15.69 -3.67 -12.23
CA LYS A 141 -15.83 -3.58 -13.68
C LYS A 141 -14.45 -3.46 -14.34
N PRO A 142 -14.20 -4.10 -15.48
CA PRO A 142 -12.94 -3.96 -16.20
C PRO A 142 -12.55 -2.50 -16.48
N GLU A 143 -13.52 -1.62 -16.76
CA GLU A 143 -13.26 -0.19 -16.96
C GLU A 143 -12.69 0.48 -15.71
N THR A 144 -13.13 0.06 -14.51
CA THR A 144 -12.58 0.55 -13.25
C THR A 144 -11.12 0.11 -13.10
N ALA A 145 -10.79 -1.14 -13.43
CA ALA A 145 -9.41 -1.62 -13.40
C ALA A 145 -8.52 -0.89 -14.43
N LYS A 146 -9.03 -0.65 -15.65
CA LYS A 146 -8.33 0.13 -16.68
C LYS A 146 -8.05 1.57 -16.24
N ARG A 147 -8.96 2.20 -15.49
CA ARG A 147 -8.70 3.53 -14.90
C ARG A 147 -7.50 3.55 -13.96
N TYR A 148 -7.22 2.46 -13.24
CA TYR A 148 -6.01 2.37 -12.40
C TYR A 148 -4.74 2.33 -13.25
N LEU A 149 -4.77 1.60 -14.37
CA LEU A 149 -3.67 1.57 -15.34
C LEU A 149 -3.47 2.93 -16.02
N ASP A 150 -4.56 3.60 -16.39
CA ASP A 150 -4.53 4.97 -16.92
C ASP A 150 -3.94 5.95 -15.91
N GLU A 151 -4.22 5.78 -14.62
CA GLU A 151 -3.64 6.62 -13.58
C GLU A 151 -2.11 6.52 -13.57
N ILE A 152 -1.56 5.30 -13.63
CA ILE A 152 -0.12 5.07 -13.73
C ILE A 152 0.43 5.69 -15.01
N ARG A 153 -0.22 5.43 -16.15
CA ARG A 153 0.19 5.97 -17.45
C ARG A 153 0.25 7.50 -17.47
N ASN A 154 -0.73 8.16 -16.85
CA ASN A 154 -0.87 9.60 -16.96
C ASN A 154 -0.09 10.37 -15.89
N LYS A 155 0.13 9.78 -14.71
CA LYS A 155 0.74 10.49 -13.56
C LYS A 155 2.14 10.02 -13.22
N TYR A 156 2.49 8.78 -13.51
CA TYR A 156 3.68 8.13 -12.97
C TYR A 156 4.49 7.41 -14.06
N TRP A 157 4.39 7.85 -15.31
CA TRP A 157 5.15 7.22 -16.39
C TRP A 157 6.66 7.47 -16.25
N PRO A 158 7.54 6.57 -16.74
CA PRO A 158 8.95 6.87 -16.87
C PRO A 158 9.18 8.21 -17.58
N GLY A 159 10.07 9.04 -17.03
CA GLY A 159 10.28 10.43 -17.44
C GLY A 159 9.42 11.46 -16.68
N THR A 160 8.50 11.03 -15.82
CA THR A 160 7.78 11.95 -14.92
C THR A 160 8.76 12.65 -13.99
N GLY A 161 8.72 13.97 -13.99
CA GLY A 161 9.63 14.81 -13.20
C GLY A 161 9.46 14.65 -11.69
N LEU A 162 10.59 14.58 -11.01
CA LEU A 162 10.73 14.62 -9.56
C LEU A 162 11.46 15.91 -9.13
N PRO A 163 11.31 16.35 -7.87
CA PRO A 163 12.07 17.46 -7.32
C PRO A 163 13.58 17.31 -7.52
N GLY A 164 14.27 18.44 -7.74
CA GLY A 164 15.72 18.45 -7.98
C GLY A 164 16.15 18.00 -9.38
N GLY A 165 15.24 17.98 -10.36
CA GLY A 165 15.55 17.61 -11.75
C GLY A 165 15.74 16.11 -11.97
N ARG A 166 15.35 15.28 -11.00
CA ARG A 166 15.25 13.82 -11.16
C ARG A 166 14.02 13.48 -12.00
N GLU A 167 13.96 12.24 -12.48
CA GLU A 167 12.79 11.69 -13.17
C GLU A 167 12.56 10.26 -12.67
N LEU A 168 11.31 9.82 -12.69
CA LEU A 168 10.96 8.42 -12.51
C LEU A 168 11.57 7.59 -13.64
N ARG A 169 12.19 6.46 -13.29
CA ARG A 169 12.77 5.49 -14.23
C ARG A 169 12.38 4.08 -13.82
N GLY A 170 12.31 3.20 -14.80
CA GLY A 170 12.08 1.76 -14.57
C GLY A 170 10.72 1.29 -15.04
N GLN A 171 10.40 0.07 -14.64
CA GLN A 171 9.19 -0.66 -15.00
C GLN A 171 8.00 -0.16 -14.16
N PRO A 172 6.88 0.26 -14.79
CA PRO A 172 5.65 0.56 -14.06
C PRO A 172 4.96 -0.70 -13.54
N TYR A 173 4.50 -0.64 -12.28
CA TYR A 173 3.74 -1.70 -11.63
C TYR A 173 2.42 -1.16 -11.05
N LEU A 174 1.36 -1.93 -11.27
CA LEU A 174 0.14 -1.87 -10.46
C LEU A 174 0.23 -2.99 -9.42
N GLU A 175 0.47 -2.63 -8.16
CA GLU A 175 0.53 -3.59 -7.05
C GLU A 175 -0.84 -3.70 -6.37
N VAL A 176 -1.40 -4.91 -6.37
CA VAL A 176 -2.73 -5.23 -5.82
C VAL A 176 -2.61 -6.38 -4.80
N PRO A 177 -3.60 -6.59 -3.92
CA PRO A 177 -3.65 -7.79 -3.11
C PRO A 177 -3.57 -9.05 -3.98
N SER A 178 -3.13 -10.18 -3.41
CA SER A 178 -3.22 -11.45 -4.10
C SER A 178 -4.66 -11.69 -4.57
N GLN A 179 -4.83 -12.02 -5.85
CA GLN A 179 -6.14 -12.08 -6.49
C GLN A 179 -6.80 -13.43 -6.19
N SER A 180 -8.06 -13.36 -5.73
CA SER A 180 -8.85 -14.53 -5.38
C SER A 180 -9.50 -15.20 -6.60
N GLY A 181 -9.65 -14.46 -7.70
CA GLY A 181 -10.09 -14.94 -8.99
C GLY A 181 -9.23 -14.43 -10.15
N PRO A 182 -9.45 -14.95 -11.37
CA PRO A 182 -8.67 -14.55 -12.54
C PRO A 182 -8.97 -13.09 -12.89
N ILE A 183 -7.90 -12.30 -13.09
CA ILE A 183 -8.04 -10.94 -13.60
C ILE A 183 -8.70 -11.00 -14.99
N PRO A 184 -9.71 -10.17 -15.29
CA PRO A 184 -10.34 -10.13 -16.60
C PRO A 184 -9.31 -9.96 -17.70
N ARG A 185 -9.36 -10.82 -18.73
CA ARG A 185 -8.38 -10.87 -19.82
C ARG A 185 -8.18 -9.51 -20.50
N GLU A 186 -9.25 -8.74 -20.67
CA GLU A 186 -9.19 -7.40 -21.26
C GLU A 186 -8.42 -6.38 -20.42
N VAL A 187 -8.28 -6.58 -19.11
CA VAL A 187 -7.44 -5.74 -18.23
C VAL A 187 -5.97 -6.12 -18.42
N ILE A 188 -5.66 -7.42 -18.49
CA ILE A 188 -4.32 -7.94 -18.79
C ILE A 188 -3.84 -7.45 -20.17
N GLU A 189 -4.67 -7.59 -21.20
CA GLU A 189 -4.35 -7.12 -22.55
C GLU A 189 -4.15 -5.59 -22.59
N TYR A 190 -4.95 -4.84 -21.83
CA TYR A 190 -4.78 -3.38 -21.73
C TYR A 190 -3.47 -3.01 -21.04
N ALA A 191 -3.11 -3.68 -19.94
CA ALA A 191 -1.85 -3.48 -19.24
C ALA A 191 -0.63 -3.79 -20.14
N ASN A 192 -0.73 -4.85 -20.95
CA ASN A 192 0.28 -5.25 -21.92
C ASN A 192 0.33 -4.35 -23.18
N SER A 193 -0.68 -3.51 -23.41
CA SER A 193 -0.72 -2.63 -24.59
C SER A 193 0.17 -1.39 -24.46
N PHE A 194 0.65 -1.07 -23.25
CA PHE A 194 1.57 0.03 -23.03
C PHE A 194 3.01 -0.35 -23.39
N ASP A 195 3.85 0.66 -23.69
CA ASP A 195 5.30 0.48 -23.90
C ASP A 195 6.11 1.45 -23.01
N PRO A 196 6.80 0.95 -21.96
CA PRO A 196 6.79 -0.45 -21.49
C PRO A 196 5.39 -0.89 -21.02
N PRO A 197 5.09 -2.21 -20.93
CA PRO A 197 3.83 -2.69 -20.36
C PRO A 197 3.70 -2.20 -18.91
N ILE A 198 2.49 -2.17 -18.36
CA ILE A 198 2.32 -2.00 -16.90
C ILE A 198 2.19 -3.41 -16.32
N ILE A 199 3.08 -3.80 -15.40
CA ILE A 199 3.03 -5.12 -14.79
C ILE A 199 2.05 -5.10 -13.62
N ILE A 200 1.08 -6.01 -13.63
CA ILE A 200 0.17 -6.21 -12.50
C ILE A 200 0.80 -7.29 -11.62
N ARG A 201 1.08 -6.96 -10.36
CA ARG A 201 1.68 -7.90 -9.41
C ARG A 201 1.03 -7.81 -8.03
N ASP A 202 1.27 -8.83 -7.22
CA ASP A 202 1.00 -8.76 -5.78
C ASP A 202 2.29 -8.61 -4.95
N PRO A 203 2.19 -8.29 -3.64
CA PRO A 203 3.36 -8.11 -2.78
C PRO A 203 4.25 -9.35 -2.61
N SER A 204 3.79 -10.55 -3.01
CA SER A 204 4.65 -11.74 -3.02
C SER A 204 5.57 -11.79 -4.25
N GLY A 205 5.38 -10.88 -5.21
CA GLY A 205 6.08 -10.85 -6.48
C GLY A 205 5.42 -11.69 -7.57
N HIS A 206 4.21 -12.20 -7.35
CA HIS A 206 3.47 -12.89 -8.40
C HIS A 206 2.95 -11.88 -9.42
N GLU A 207 3.39 -12.00 -10.66
CA GLU A 207 2.95 -11.20 -11.81
C GLU A 207 1.80 -11.91 -12.55
N TYR A 208 0.84 -11.14 -13.02
CA TYR A 208 -0.39 -11.66 -13.63
C TYR A 208 -0.44 -11.50 -15.16
N ASN A 209 0.53 -10.83 -15.79
CA ASN A 209 0.55 -10.51 -17.21
C ASN A 209 1.87 -10.82 -17.92
#